data_AF-A0A2S4W9A8-F1
#
_entry.id   AF-A0A2S4W9A8-F1
#
_cell.length_a   1.000
_cell.length_b   1.000
_cell.length_c   1.000
_cell.angle_alpha   90.00
_cell.angle_beta   90.00
_cell.angle_gamma   90.00
#
_symmetry.space_group_name_H-M   'P 1'
#
loop_
_entity.id
_entity.type
_entity.pdbx_description
1 polymer ?
#
loop_
_entity_poly.entity_id
_entity_poly.type
_entity_poly.pdbx_seq_one_letter_code
_entity_poly.pdbx_strand_id
1 'polypeptide(L)'
;MARIGVIKLWTVLFLLLTAPLFIGDVCCPAAMINQFSPLQQWTWVDIIMPGHLVARLMGRMELLQAGHRPQGEPAQGISSRFLSEKRFILSLMLIQCALLHPKFQNSTSARLTRLSLGPLIIGWWLCCPFRLPVLPAEDRNLISFFMATILALKSIEWTFATGPYHMRSLKTVQGAPVWEKESESEASSNNNKTNMEDLFLWTIMLFTSERGFRWSWGPEAKGNTRSFSGALFELVWLHVLMVPCLGFLLYSQDWTDYHFYPQRALLSMGVPSFRGLGLLAGCLHSVCTLFAIRCSFEIFHGTATLMTYLLFPMAKRIGLPSKLTELFWHQKYRRAFVFCGGKPAMWLARVLGGSSKVQKACGVVGVFTISGFLHEYPMYAFQQEPHPYPRKLFKTLPASFLFFFVQSFGVILEPLIIPYIPKQIGGPKIWTVSFLLLTAPLFTGELCRPAALMNQFPRLQQWTWADLLIPGRLLTKYVF
;
A
#
# COMPACT_ATOMS: atom_id res chain seq x y z
N MET A 1 -19.08 13.95 -29.38
CA MET A 1 -18.84 14.64 -28.09
C MET A 1 -19.52 13.99 -26.87
N ALA A 2 -20.56 13.15 -27.02
CA ALA A 2 -21.26 12.52 -25.88
C ALA A 2 -20.46 11.45 -25.07
N ARG A 3 -19.43 10.81 -25.65
CA ARG A 3 -18.65 9.72 -25.00
C ARG A 3 -17.66 10.18 -23.91
N ILE A 4 -17.38 11.49 -23.82
CA ILE A 4 -16.50 12.07 -22.79
C ILE A 4 -17.30 12.39 -21.51
N GLY A 5 -18.64 12.50 -21.59
CA GLY A 5 -19.51 12.85 -20.47
C GLY A 5 -19.62 11.75 -19.41
N VAL A 6 -19.75 10.48 -19.82
CA VAL A 6 -20.04 9.36 -18.88
C VAL A 6 -18.85 9.05 -17.96
N ILE A 7 -17.61 9.11 -18.48
CA ILE A 7 -16.38 8.89 -17.67
C ILE A 7 -16.14 10.06 -16.71
N LYS A 8 -16.42 11.29 -17.15
CA LYS A 8 -16.33 12.49 -16.32
C LYS A 8 -17.39 12.50 -15.23
N LEU A 9 -18.62 12.08 -15.54
CA LEU A 9 -19.73 12.00 -14.60
C LEU A 9 -19.47 10.97 -13.49
N TRP A 10 -18.92 9.80 -13.80
CA TRP A 10 -18.54 8.80 -12.79
C TRP A 10 -17.40 9.26 -11.87
N THR A 11 -16.42 10.00 -12.41
CA THR A 11 -15.32 10.55 -11.61
C THR A 11 -15.79 11.69 -10.71
N VAL A 12 -16.74 12.50 -11.19
CA VAL A 12 -17.40 13.57 -10.42
C VAL A 12 -18.33 12.98 -9.36
N LEU A 13 -19.09 11.91 -9.65
CA LEU A 13 -19.91 11.23 -8.64
C LEU A 13 -19.05 10.61 -7.54
N PHE A 14 -17.93 9.98 -7.90
CA PHE A 14 -17.00 9.38 -6.93
C PHE A 14 -16.32 10.44 -6.04
N LEU A 15 -16.01 11.63 -6.58
CA LEU A 15 -15.40 12.74 -5.82
C LEU A 15 -16.43 13.59 -5.05
N LEU A 16 -17.65 13.75 -5.55
CA LEU A 16 -18.74 14.46 -4.85
C LEU A 16 -19.45 13.60 -3.81
N LEU A 17 -19.33 12.28 -3.84
CA LEU A 17 -19.84 11.40 -2.78
C LEU A 17 -18.82 11.17 -1.65
N THR A 18 -17.54 11.50 -1.87
CA THR A 18 -16.48 11.47 -0.83
C THR A 18 -16.34 12.79 -0.07
N ALA A 19 -16.56 13.92 -0.74
CA ALA A 19 -16.29 15.25 -0.19
C ALA A 19 -17.27 15.75 0.90
N PRO A 20 -18.59 15.48 0.87
CA PRO A 20 -19.53 16.05 1.84
C PRO A 20 -19.69 15.26 3.15
N LEU A 21 -19.16 14.02 3.24
CA LEU A 21 -19.39 13.15 4.40
C LEU A 21 -18.44 13.37 5.59
N PHE A 22 -17.54 14.36 5.53
CA PHE A 22 -16.50 14.58 6.56
C PHE A 22 -16.39 16.03 7.07
N ILE A 23 -17.25 16.95 6.63
CA ILE A 23 -17.21 18.36 7.08
C ILE A 23 -18.17 18.62 8.27
N GLY A 24 -19.11 17.73 8.55
CA GLY A 24 -19.98 17.85 9.72
C GLY A 24 -19.51 16.98 10.88
N ASP A 25 -18.42 17.35 11.56
CA ASP A 25 -18.13 16.95 12.97
C ASP A 25 -16.80 17.53 13.51
N VAL A 26 -16.38 18.71 13.04
CA VAL A 26 -15.19 19.39 13.57
C VAL A 26 -15.61 20.73 14.18
N CYS A 27 -16.33 20.68 15.30
CA CYS A 27 -16.37 21.73 16.34
C CYS A 27 -17.38 21.35 17.44
N CYS A 28 -17.00 20.52 18.42
CA CYS A 28 -17.41 20.68 19.83
C CYS A 28 -16.73 19.65 20.75
N PRO A 29 -16.42 19.98 22.03
CA PRO A 29 -15.76 19.08 22.95
C PRO A 29 -16.69 17.99 23.50
N ALA A 30 -16.08 16.85 23.81
CA ALA A 30 -16.69 15.62 24.28
C ALA A 30 -17.45 15.76 25.61
N ALA A 31 -18.76 16.02 25.55
CA ALA A 31 -19.70 15.76 26.65
C ALA A 31 -21.17 15.83 26.17
N MET A 32 -21.60 14.91 25.29
CA MET A 32 -23.00 14.48 25.10
C MET A 32 -23.11 13.58 23.86
N ILE A 33 -22.79 12.29 23.99
CA ILE A 33 -23.21 11.26 23.02
C ILE A 33 -23.73 10.07 23.81
N ASN A 34 -24.92 10.23 24.37
CA ASN A 34 -25.75 9.15 24.88
C ASN A 34 -27.21 9.57 24.67
N GLN A 35 -27.65 9.62 23.41
CA GLN A 35 -29.05 9.59 22.98
C GLN A 35 -29.14 9.91 21.48
N PHE A 36 -28.99 8.92 20.59
CA PHE A 36 -29.66 8.94 19.29
C PHE A 36 -29.86 7.49 18.79
N SER A 37 -31.10 7.19 18.39
CA SER A 37 -31.57 5.90 17.87
C SER A 37 -31.19 5.72 16.37
N PRO A 38 -31.28 4.51 15.80
CA PRO A 38 -30.58 4.17 14.57
C PRO A 38 -31.41 4.53 13.33
N LEU A 39 -30.98 5.57 12.59
CA LEU A 39 -31.39 5.77 11.20
C LEU A 39 -30.37 5.07 10.27
N GLN A 40 -30.91 4.32 9.30
CA GLN A 40 -30.18 3.49 8.34
C GLN A 40 -29.00 4.24 7.68
N GLN A 41 -27.79 3.82 8.01
CA GLN A 41 -26.58 4.22 7.30
C GLN A 41 -26.41 3.36 6.04
N TRP A 42 -26.47 4.00 4.88
CA TRP A 42 -26.09 3.42 3.60
C TRP A 42 -24.57 3.22 3.55
N THR A 43 -24.12 2.04 3.11
CA THR A 43 -22.68 1.74 3.01
C THR A 43 -22.17 1.96 1.58
N TRP A 44 -20.88 2.20 1.44
CA TRP A 44 -20.16 2.29 0.15
C TRP A 44 -20.42 1.11 -0.81
N VAL A 45 -20.74 -0.06 -0.26
CA VAL A 45 -21.03 -1.28 -1.01
C VAL A 45 -22.40 -1.19 -1.71
N ASP A 46 -23.36 -0.46 -1.15
CA ASP A 46 -24.70 -0.25 -1.71
C ASP A 46 -24.70 0.77 -2.87
N ILE A 47 -23.63 1.58 -2.98
CA ILE A 47 -23.48 2.65 -3.98
C ILE A 47 -22.75 2.16 -5.24
N ILE A 48 -21.84 1.19 -5.12
CA ILE A 48 -20.95 0.76 -6.23
C ILE A 48 -21.46 -0.51 -6.95
N MET A 49 -22.30 -1.32 -6.29
CA MET A 49 -22.92 -2.49 -6.90
C MET A 49 -24.44 -2.46 -6.71
N PRO A 50 -25.24 -3.01 -7.64
CA PRO A 50 -26.67 -3.20 -7.39
C PRO A 50 -26.82 -4.02 -6.11
N GLY A 51 -27.46 -3.45 -5.07
CA GLY A 51 -27.54 -4.04 -3.72
C GLY A 51 -28.03 -5.49 -3.71
N HIS A 52 -28.78 -5.91 -4.72
CA HIS A 52 -29.23 -7.28 -4.90
C HIS A 52 -28.12 -8.30 -5.17
N LEU A 53 -27.03 -7.94 -5.87
CA LEU A 53 -25.92 -8.86 -6.19
C LEU A 53 -24.99 -9.05 -4.99
N VAL A 54 -24.73 -7.97 -4.25
CA VAL A 54 -23.96 -7.98 -3.01
C VAL A 54 -24.73 -8.72 -1.92
N ALA A 55 -26.01 -8.43 -1.73
CA ALA A 55 -26.84 -9.12 -0.73
C ALA A 55 -26.95 -10.62 -1.01
N ARG A 56 -26.97 -11.05 -2.28
CA ARG A 56 -27.00 -12.48 -2.66
C ARG A 56 -25.65 -13.18 -2.46
N LEU A 57 -24.54 -12.46 -2.66
CA LEU A 57 -23.19 -12.97 -2.41
C LEU A 57 -22.87 -13.03 -0.91
N MET A 58 -23.30 -12.02 -0.13
CA MET A 58 -23.09 -11.95 1.32
C MET A 58 -24.07 -12.83 2.10
N GLY A 59 -25.36 -12.85 1.73
CA GLY A 59 -26.38 -13.66 2.42
C GLY A 59 -26.20 -15.18 2.31
N ARG A 60 -25.50 -15.68 1.27
CA ARG A 60 -25.10 -17.10 1.20
C ARG A 60 -23.89 -17.44 2.06
N MET A 61 -23.11 -16.47 2.53
CA MET A 61 -21.99 -16.69 3.44
C MET A 61 -22.45 -16.78 4.90
N GLU A 62 -23.51 -16.06 5.28
CA GLU A 62 -24.08 -16.04 6.65
C GLU A 62 -24.56 -17.44 7.11
N LEU A 63 -25.11 -18.25 6.20
CA LEU A 63 -25.59 -19.60 6.50
C LEU A 63 -24.48 -20.64 6.76
N LEU A 64 -23.22 -20.33 6.42
CA LEU A 64 -22.09 -21.24 6.62
C LEU A 64 -21.22 -20.90 7.84
N GLN A 65 -21.38 -19.72 8.44
CA GLN A 65 -20.55 -19.25 9.57
C GLN A 65 -21.25 -19.27 10.93
N ALA A 66 -22.59 -19.37 10.99
CA ALA A 66 -23.34 -19.36 12.24
C ALA A 66 -23.35 -20.69 13.03
N GLY A 67 -22.62 -21.72 12.57
CA GLY A 67 -22.46 -22.95 13.34
C GLY A 67 -21.50 -22.75 14.51
N HIS A 68 -22.02 -22.84 15.74
CA HIS A 68 -21.23 -22.90 16.97
C HIS A 68 -20.16 -24.01 16.84
N ARG A 69 -18.89 -23.64 16.66
CA ARG A 69 -17.81 -24.62 16.58
C ARG A 69 -17.39 -25.06 17.99
N PRO A 70 -17.29 -26.36 18.26
CA PRO A 70 -16.64 -26.84 19.47
C PRO A 70 -15.16 -26.43 19.47
N GLN A 71 -14.67 -25.99 20.64
CA GLN A 71 -13.25 -25.71 20.87
C GLN A 71 -12.44 -27.00 20.62
N GLY A 72 -11.64 -27.04 19.55
CA GLY A 72 -10.71 -28.16 19.30
C GLY A 72 -10.60 -28.60 17.83
N GLU A 73 -11.50 -28.20 16.94
CA GLU A 73 -11.33 -28.50 15.52
C GLU A 73 -10.30 -27.56 14.87
N PRO A 74 -9.31 -28.10 14.11
CA PRO A 74 -8.35 -27.28 13.39
C PRO A 74 -9.10 -26.33 12.47
N ALA A 75 -8.63 -25.08 12.39
CA ALA A 75 -9.19 -24.08 11.50
C ALA A 75 -9.31 -24.68 10.10
N GLN A 76 -10.55 -24.91 9.63
CA GLN A 76 -10.78 -25.36 8.26
C GLN A 76 -9.97 -24.47 7.32
N GLY A 77 -9.03 -25.09 6.61
CA GLY A 77 -8.12 -24.39 5.72
C GLY A 77 -8.89 -23.55 4.68
N ILE A 78 -8.17 -22.62 4.05
CA ILE A 78 -8.73 -21.74 3.01
C ILE A 78 -9.61 -22.56 2.05
N SER A 79 -10.90 -22.20 1.96
CA SER A 79 -11.86 -22.94 1.14
C SER A 79 -11.35 -23.09 -0.29
N SER A 80 -11.42 -24.30 -0.84
CA SER A 80 -11.09 -24.58 -2.25
C SER A 80 -11.82 -23.63 -3.21
N ARG A 81 -13.03 -23.21 -2.83
CA ARG A 81 -13.81 -22.19 -3.54
C ARG A 81 -13.12 -20.84 -3.57
N PHE A 82 -12.60 -20.34 -2.45
CA PHE A 82 -11.88 -19.07 -2.40
C PHE A 82 -10.64 -19.09 -3.28
N LEU A 83 -9.87 -20.18 -3.25
CA LEU A 83 -8.70 -20.35 -4.12
C LEU A 83 -9.08 -20.36 -5.59
N SER A 84 -10.20 -21.02 -5.95
CA SER A 84 -10.74 -21.02 -7.31
C SER A 84 -11.15 -19.61 -7.77
N GLU A 85 -11.90 -18.89 -6.93
CA GLU A 85 -12.30 -17.50 -7.19
C GLU A 85 -11.07 -16.59 -7.37
N LYS A 86 -10.07 -16.69 -6.49
CA LYS A 86 -8.82 -15.94 -6.57
C LYS A 86 -8.08 -16.20 -7.88
N ARG A 87 -7.94 -17.47 -8.27
CA ARG A 87 -7.29 -17.86 -9.54
C ARG A 87 -8.05 -17.32 -10.74
N PHE A 88 -9.39 -17.42 -10.73
CA PHE A 88 -10.23 -16.87 -11.78
C PHE A 88 -10.04 -15.36 -11.94
N ILE A 89 -10.09 -14.61 -10.84
CA ILE A 89 -9.92 -13.15 -10.86
C ILE A 89 -8.50 -12.74 -11.29
N LEU A 90 -7.47 -13.47 -10.84
CA LEU A 90 -6.10 -13.28 -11.33
C LEU A 90 -5.99 -13.50 -12.84
N SER A 91 -6.63 -14.54 -13.39
CA SER A 91 -6.66 -14.78 -14.84
C SER A 91 -7.35 -13.65 -15.60
N LEU A 92 -8.49 -13.13 -15.10
CA LEU A 92 -9.15 -11.97 -15.69
C LEU A 92 -8.27 -10.71 -15.65
N MET A 93 -7.51 -10.54 -14.56
CA MET A 93 -6.59 -9.43 -14.40
C MET A 93 -5.37 -9.54 -15.33
N LEU A 94 -4.88 -10.75 -15.61
CA LEU A 94 -3.86 -10.99 -16.64
C LEU A 94 -4.38 -10.67 -18.04
N ILE A 95 -5.65 -11.01 -18.35
CA ILE A 95 -6.28 -10.60 -19.61
C ILE A 95 -6.39 -9.07 -19.69
N GLN A 96 -6.86 -8.42 -18.61
CA GLN A 96 -6.94 -6.97 -18.53
C GLN A 96 -5.58 -6.30 -18.79
N CYS A 97 -4.51 -6.86 -18.21
CA CYS A 97 -3.13 -6.44 -18.42
C CYS A 97 -2.70 -6.63 -19.89
N ALA A 98 -2.89 -7.82 -20.47
CA ALA A 98 -2.50 -8.13 -21.85
C ALA A 98 -3.16 -7.19 -22.88
N LEU A 99 -4.40 -6.75 -22.62
CA LEU A 99 -5.13 -5.81 -23.49
C LEU A 99 -4.54 -4.38 -23.50
N LEU A 100 -3.51 -4.09 -22.68
CA LEU A 100 -2.72 -2.86 -22.74
C LEU A 100 -1.51 -2.95 -23.67
N HIS A 101 -1.26 -4.12 -24.27
CA HIS A 101 -0.17 -4.33 -25.21
C HIS A 101 -0.30 -3.39 -26.43
N PRO A 102 0.80 -2.82 -26.96
CA PRO A 102 0.77 -1.94 -28.14
C PRO A 102 -0.02 -2.48 -29.33
N LYS A 103 0.02 -3.80 -29.56
CA LYS A 103 -0.81 -4.52 -30.57
C LYS A 103 -2.31 -4.18 -30.51
N PHE A 104 -2.84 -3.83 -29.34
CA PHE A 104 -4.25 -3.51 -29.13
C PHE A 104 -4.54 -2.00 -29.07
N GLN A 105 -3.57 -1.12 -29.34
CA GLN A 105 -3.70 0.34 -29.21
C GLN A 105 -4.94 0.92 -29.93
N ASN A 106 -5.25 0.39 -31.13
CA ASN A 106 -6.36 0.85 -31.95
C ASN A 106 -7.63 -0.01 -31.81
N SER A 107 -7.61 -1.02 -30.93
CA SER A 107 -8.74 -1.93 -30.75
C SER A 107 -9.76 -1.36 -29.77
N THR A 108 -10.93 -0.93 -30.28
CA THR A 108 -12.06 -0.49 -29.45
C THR A 108 -12.59 -1.64 -28.60
N SER A 109 -12.61 -2.86 -29.14
CA SER A 109 -13.02 -4.06 -28.41
C SER A 109 -12.12 -4.33 -27.20
N ALA A 110 -10.79 -4.28 -27.37
CA ALA A 110 -9.85 -4.45 -26.26
C ALA A 110 -10.08 -3.42 -25.14
N ARG A 111 -10.35 -2.16 -25.51
CA ARG A 111 -10.68 -1.11 -24.55
C ARG A 111 -12.00 -1.37 -23.82
N LEU A 112 -13.05 -1.76 -24.53
CA LEU A 112 -14.36 -2.07 -23.93
C LEU A 112 -14.26 -3.28 -22.98
N THR A 113 -13.51 -4.32 -23.36
CA THR A 113 -13.24 -5.48 -22.50
C THR A 113 -12.48 -5.08 -21.23
N ARG A 114 -11.48 -4.21 -21.30
CA ARG A 114 -10.81 -3.69 -20.09
C ARG A 114 -11.77 -2.92 -19.18
N LEU A 115 -12.68 -2.15 -19.77
CA LEU A 115 -13.70 -1.39 -19.04
C LEU A 115 -14.74 -2.30 -18.37
N SER A 116 -15.16 -3.38 -19.03
CA SER A 116 -16.13 -4.33 -18.48
C SER A 116 -15.52 -5.24 -17.40
N LEU A 117 -14.26 -5.66 -17.54
CA LEU A 117 -13.57 -6.47 -16.54
C LEU A 117 -13.24 -5.69 -15.26
N GLY A 118 -13.02 -4.38 -15.37
CA GLY A 118 -12.60 -3.52 -14.26
C GLY A 118 -13.44 -3.63 -13.00
N PRO A 119 -14.74 -3.30 -13.04
CA PRO A 119 -15.60 -3.31 -11.84
C PRO A 119 -15.59 -4.64 -11.09
N LEU A 120 -15.58 -5.76 -11.81
CA LEU A 120 -15.51 -7.10 -11.21
C LEU A 120 -14.18 -7.34 -10.49
N ILE A 121 -13.06 -7.06 -11.16
CA ILE A 121 -11.72 -7.28 -10.60
C ILE A 121 -11.48 -6.35 -9.39
N ILE A 122 -11.81 -5.07 -9.54
CA ILE A 122 -11.66 -4.04 -8.49
C ILE A 122 -12.52 -4.42 -7.28
N GLY A 123 -13.80 -4.71 -7.49
CA GLY A 123 -14.72 -5.08 -6.42
C GLY A 123 -14.29 -6.36 -5.70
N TRP A 124 -13.81 -7.37 -6.44
CA TRP A 124 -13.33 -8.60 -5.82
C TRP A 124 -12.08 -8.36 -4.96
N TRP A 125 -11.08 -7.62 -5.46
CA TRP A 125 -9.85 -7.33 -4.71
C TRP A 125 -10.09 -6.43 -3.49
N LEU A 126 -11.00 -5.45 -3.58
CA LEU A 126 -11.43 -4.68 -2.42
C LEU A 126 -12.16 -5.58 -1.41
N CYS A 127 -13.06 -6.45 -1.84
CA CYS A 127 -13.74 -7.34 -0.89
C CYS A 127 -12.86 -8.48 -0.35
N CYS A 128 -11.73 -8.79 -1.00
CA CYS A 128 -10.89 -9.95 -0.69
C CYS A 128 -10.40 -10.00 0.78
N PRO A 129 -9.89 -8.90 1.37
CA PRO A 129 -9.52 -8.87 2.79
C PRO A 129 -10.63 -9.28 3.75
N PHE A 130 -11.89 -8.99 3.39
CA PHE A 130 -13.06 -9.28 4.23
C PHE A 130 -13.73 -10.63 3.93
N ARG A 131 -13.23 -11.36 2.93
CA ARG A 131 -13.74 -12.69 2.55
C ARG A 131 -12.99 -13.83 3.22
N LEU A 132 -11.79 -13.56 3.74
CA LEU A 132 -11.05 -14.55 4.50
C LEU A 132 -11.76 -14.78 5.83
N PRO A 133 -11.85 -16.04 6.32
CA PRO A 133 -12.34 -16.28 7.66
C PRO A 133 -11.52 -15.43 8.63
N VAL A 134 -12.18 -14.88 9.64
CA VAL A 134 -11.49 -14.11 10.66
C VAL A 134 -10.64 -15.07 11.46
N LEU A 135 -9.39 -15.23 11.02
CA LEU A 135 -8.39 -16.02 11.71
C LEU A 135 -8.05 -15.34 13.05
N PRO A 136 -7.54 -16.10 14.04
CA PRO A 136 -6.84 -15.52 15.18
C PRO A 136 -5.85 -14.47 14.69
N ALA A 137 -5.69 -13.37 15.44
CA ALA A 137 -4.86 -12.25 15.00
C ALA A 137 -3.46 -12.70 14.58
N GLU A 138 -2.89 -13.67 15.29
CA GLU A 138 -1.57 -14.30 15.07
C GLU A 138 -1.41 -15.03 13.73
N ASP A 139 -2.51 -15.46 13.10
CA ASP A 139 -2.51 -16.21 11.84
C ASP A 139 -2.85 -15.32 10.63
N ARG A 140 -3.04 -14.00 10.84
CA ARG A 140 -3.40 -13.08 9.76
C ARG A 140 -2.16 -12.66 8.98
N ASN A 141 -2.20 -12.84 7.66
CA ASN A 141 -1.15 -12.37 6.79
C ASN A 141 -1.46 -10.96 6.25
N LEU A 142 -0.81 -9.96 6.84
CA LEU A 142 -0.99 -8.56 6.43
C LEU A 142 -0.59 -8.30 4.98
N ILE A 143 0.45 -8.96 4.47
CA ILE A 143 0.93 -8.76 3.10
C ILE A 143 -0.18 -9.10 2.10
N SER A 144 -0.99 -10.13 2.38
CA SER A 144 -2.12 -10.49 1.52
C SER A 144 -3.13 -9.35 1.36
N PHE A 145 -3.38 -8.56 2.41
CA PHE A 145 -4.28 -7.42 2.38
C PHE A 145 -3.70 -6.21 1.63
N PHE A 146 -2.41 -5.93 1.82
CA PHE A 146 -1.71 -4.92 1.01
C PHE A 146 -1.71 -5.30 -0.47
N MET A 147 -1.40 -6.56 -0.78
CA MET A 147 -1.40 -7.06 -2.16
C MET A 147 -2.78 -6.95 -2.80
N ALA A 148 -3.85 -7.27 -2.08
CA ALA A 148 -5.21 -7.08 -2.57
C ALA A 148 -5.48 -5.61 -2.96
N THR A 149 -5.10 -4.68 -2.10
CA THR A 149 -5.29 -3.23 -2.35
C THR A 149 -4.44 -2.75 -3.53
N ILE A 150 -3.19 -3.21 -3.65
CA ILE A 150 -2.31 -2.91 -4.78
C ILE A 150 -2.92 -3.43 -6.10
N LEU A 151 -3.46 -4.64 -6.09
CA LEU A 151 -4.07 -5.25 -7.27
C LEU A 151 -5.36 -4.52 -7.67
N ALA A 152 -6.15 -4.04 -6.70
CA ALA A 152 -7.28 -3.15 -6.97
C ALA A 152 -6.83 -1.85 -7.65
N LEU A 153 -5.80 -1.18 -7.14
CA LEU A 153 -5.27 0.05 -7.73
C LEU A 153 -4.68 -0.17 -9.13
N LYS A 154 -3.95 -1.27 -9.35
CA LYS A 154 -3.47 -1.67 -10.68
C LYS A 154 -4.63 -1.89 -11.64
N SER A 155 -5.69 -2.56 -11.20
CA SER A 155 -6.87 -2.80 -12.02
C SER A 155 -7.58 -1.48 -12.37
N ILE A 156 -7.74 -0.54 -11.43
CA ILE A 156 -8.26 0.81 -11.70
C ILE A 156 -7.41 1.49 -12.78
N GLU A 157 -6.08 1.47 -12.63
CA GLU A 157 -5.17 2.05 -13.61
C GLU A 157 -5.37 1.42 -15.00
N TRP A 158 -5.39 0.09 -15.08
CA TRP A 158 -5.50 -0.64 -16.34
C TRP A 158 -6.88 -0.54 -16.97
N THR A 159 -7.94 -0.40 -16.18
CA THR A 159 -9.31 -0.12 -16.67
C THR A 159 -9.36 1.21 -17.39
N PHE A 160 -8.81 2.27 -16.79
CA PHE A 160 -8.96 3.64 -17.30
C PHE A 160 -7.78 4.14 -18.14
N ALA A 161 -6.74 3.33 -18.34
CA ALA A 161 -5.63 3.66 -19.21
C ALA A 161 -6.10 3.94 -20.64
N THR A 162 -5.73 5.13 -21.14
CA THR A 162 -6.15 5.66 -22.45
C THR A 162 -5.29 5.21 -23.61
N GLY A 163 -4.11 4.64 -23.35
CA GLY A 163 -3.17 4.22 -24.39
C GLY A 163 -2.31 3.03 -23.94
N PRO A 164 -1.55 2.44 -24.88
CA PRO A 164 -0.78 1.24 -24.64
C PRO A 164 0.43 1.51 -23.75
N TYR A 165 0.97 0.43 -23.21
CA TYR A 165 2.15 0.48 -22.36
C TYR A 165 3.35 0.04 -23.21
N HIS A 166 4.27 0.96 -23.46
CA HIS A 166 5.49 0.63 -24.19
C HIS A 166 6.56 0.25 -23.19
N MET A 167 7.26 -0.84 -23.49
CA MET A 167 8.46 -1.23 -22.79
C MET A 167 9.52 -0.14 -22.97
N ARG A 168 10.41 -0.02 -21.99
CA ARG A 168 11.61 0.80 -22.09
C ARG A 168 12.80 -0.14 -22.16
N SER A 169 13.77 0.20 -22.98
CA SER A 169 15.05 -0.51 -23.03
C SER A 169 16.06 0.20 -22.15
N LEU A 170 16.86 -0.58 -21.44
CA LEU A 170 18.02 -0.06 -20.73
C LEU A 170 19.12 0.22 -21.76
N LYS A 171 19.53 1.48 -21.89
CA LYS A 171 20.62 1.91 -22.76
C LYS A 171 21.71 2.57 -21.94
N THR A 172 22.95 2.38 -22.35
CA THR A 172 24.08 3.05 -21.69
C THR A 172 24.22 4.46 -22.26
N VAL A 173 23.88 5.48 -21.46
CA VAL A 173 24.05 6.90 -21.82
C VAL A 173 25.16 7.45 -20.93
N GLN A 174 26.25 7.95 -21.52
CA GLN A 174 27.40 8.50 -20.79
C GLN A 174 28.00 7.54 -19.74
N GLY A 175 28.06 6.24 -20.05
CA GLY A 175 28.63 5.22 -19.15
C GLY A 175 27.70 4.79 -18.00
N ALA A 176 26.49 5.35 -17.89
CA ALA A 176 25.49 4.93 -16.92
C ALA A 176 24.31 4.21 -17.62
N PRO A 177 23.75 3.14 -17.03
CA PRO A 177 22.56 2.51 -17.55
C PRO A 177 21.32 3.39 -17.28
N VAL A 178 20.66 3.85 -18.35
CA VAL A 178 19.50 4.75 -18.34
C VAL A 178 18.33 4.11 -19.11
N TRP A 179 17.10 4.27 -18.59
CA TRP A 179 15.89 3.73 -19.20
C TRP A 179 15.27 4.70 -20.22
N GLU A 180 15.52 4.46 -21.51
CA GLU A 180 14.95 5.28 -22.58
C GLU A 180 13.57 4.79 -23.04
N LYS A 181 12.69 5.73 -23.42
CA LYS A 181 11.46 5.40 -24.14
C LYS A 181 11.87 5.01 -25.56
N GLU A 182 11.51 3.81 -26.02
CA GLU A 182 11.65 3.46 -27.44
C GLU A 182 10.94 4.50 -28.30
N SER A 183 11.60 4.92 -29.38
CA SER A 183 11.04 5.92 -30.28
C SER A 183 9.76 5.38 -30.94
N GLU A 184 8.77 6.24 -31.15
CA GLU A 184 7.49 5.82 -31.75
C GLU A 184 7.67 5.27 -33.18
N SER A 185 8.74 5.69 -33.86
CA SER A 185 9.18 5.16 -35.15
C SER A 185 9.67 3.71 -35.07
N GLU A 186 10.49 3.34 -34.08
CA GLU A 186 10.99 1.96 -33.92
C GLU A 186 9.90 0.98 -33.49
N ALA A 187 8.94 1.43 -32.68
CA ALA A 187 7.81 0.59 -32.25
C ALA A 187 6.84 0.24 -33.39
N SER A 188 6.78 1.07 -34.44
CA SER A 188 5.89 0.90 -35.59
C SER A 188 6.45 -0.02 -36.68
N SER A 189 7.78 -0.17 -36.81
CA SER A 189 8.41 -0.91 -37.91
C SER A 189 8.47 -2.43 -37.69
N ASN A 190 8.34 -2.92 -36.45
CA ASN A 190 8.34 -4.36 -36.11
C ASN A 190 6.95 -5.04 -36.20
N ASN A 191 5.94 -4.38 -36.79
CA ASN A 191 4.52 -4.69 -36.53
C ASN A 191 3.90 -5.92 -37.20
N ASN A 192 4.57 -6.70 -38.04
CA ASN A 192 3.86 -7.73 -38.83
C ASN A 192 3.86 -9.16 -38.25
N LYS A 193 4.65 -9.49 -37.22
CA LYS A 193 4.52 -10.77 -36.48
C LYS A 193 4.85 -10.61 -35.00
N THR A 194 3.96 -10.00 -34.23
CA THR A 194 4.03 -10.13 -32.76
C THR A 194 3.71 -11.58 -32.39
N ASN A 195 4.75 -12.35 -32.10
CA ASN A 195 4.68 -13.73 -31.61
C ASN A 195 3.87 -13.76 -30.30
N MET A 196 3.05 -14.80 -30.09
CA MET A 196 2.29 -14.99 -28.84
C MET A 196 3.20 -15.04 -27.61
N GLU A 197 4.43 -15.53 -27.80
CA GLU A 197 5.48 -15.52 -26.78
C GLU A 197 5.85 -14.10 -26.31
N ASP A 198 5.96 -13.15 -27.24
CA ASP A 198 6.29 -11.75 -26.91
C ASP A 198 5.15 -11.08 -26.13
N LEU A 199 3.89 -11.32 -26.56
CA LEU A 199 2.72 -10.85 -25.83
C LEU A 199 2.67 -11.43 -24.41
N PHE A 200 2.93 -12.74 -24.26
CA PHE A 200 2.96 -13.40 -22.96
C PHE A 200 4.05 -12.83 -22.07
N LEU A 201 5.29 -12.73 -22.58
CA LEU A 201 6.43 -12.18 -21.87
C LEU A 201 6.17 -10.74 -21.42
N TRP A 202 5.68 -9.89 -22.34
CA TRP A 202 5.30 -8.52 -22.05
C TRP A 202 4.22 -8.43 -20.98
N THR A 203 3.22 -9.31 -21.03
CA THR A 203 2.11 -9.33 -20.06
C THR A 203 2.60 -9.71 -18.67
N ILE A 204 3.42 -10.76 -18.57
CA ILE A 204 4.03 -11.19 -17.31
C ILE A 204 4.86 -10.06 -16.73
N MET A 205 5.68 -9.42 -17.56
CA MET A 205 6.52 -8.32 -17.12
C MET A 205 5.71 -7.09 -16.69
N LEU A 206 4.63 -6.71 -17.38
CA LEU A 206 3.77 -5.61 -16.94
C LEU A 206 3.05 -5.96 -15.63
N PHE A 207 2.56 -7.19 -15.52
CA PHE A 207 1.78 -7.66 -14.39
C PHE A 207 2.62 -7.69 -13.11
N THR A 208 3.83 -8.27 -13.19
CA THR A 208 4.76 -8.40 -12.06
C THR A 208 5.53 -7.11 -11.79
N SER A 209 5.65 -6.21 -12.78
CA SER A 209 6.20 -4.88 -12.54
C SER A 209 5.30 -4.09 -11.59
N GLU A 210 5.74 -3.89 -10.36
CA GLU A 210 5.08 -3.00 -9.39
C GLU A 210 5.06 -1.56 -9.92
N ARG A 211 6.12 -1.18 -10.63
CA ARG A 211 6.20 0.05 -11.40
C ARG A 211 5.12 0.05 -12.50
N GLY A 212 5.21 -0.86 -13.48
CA GLY A 212 4.62 -0.76 -14.83
C GLY A 212 5.63 -0.23 -15.88
N PHE A 213 5.25 -0.13 -17.16
CA PHE A 213 6.24 0.19 -18.23
C PHE A 213 6.44 1.67 -18.63
N ARG A 214 5.50 2.59 -18.33
CA ARG A 214 5.63 4.02 -18.67
C ARG A 214 6.15 4.84 -17.49
N TRP A 215 7.43 5.19 -17.48
CA TRP A 215 8.05 6.14 -16.52
C TRP A 215 8.43 7.46 -17.16
N SER A 216 7.50 8.31 -17.59
CA SER A 216 7.90 9.68 -17.99
C SER A 216 8.11 10.61 -16.79
N TRP A 217 8.16 10.08 -15.58
CA TRP A 217 8.29 10.86 -14.34
C TRP A 217 9.09 10.10 -13.28
N GLY A 218 9.97 10.85 -12.61
CA GLY A 218 10.92 10.37 -11.60
C GLY A 218 12.37 10.53 -12.07
N PRO A 219 13.33 10.76 -11.15
CA PRO A 219 14.73 10.80 -11.51
C PRO A 219 15.09 9.49 -12.22
N GLU A 220 16.00 9.57 -13.20
CA GLU A 220 16.61 8.39 -13.79
C GLU A 220 17.15 7.53 -12.66
N ALA A 221 16.46 6.43 -12.38
CA ALA A 221 16.87 5.51 -11.34
C ALA A 221 18.05 4.73 -11.92
N LYS A 222 19.25 5.05 -11.46
CA LYS A 222 20.43 4.21 -11.72
C LYS A 222 20.05 2.78 -11.33
N GLY A 223 20.39 1.81 -12.19
CA GLY A 223 20.29 0.40 -11.84
C GLY A 223 21.01 0.12 -10.51
N ASN A 224 20.68 -0.99 -9.85
CA ASN A 224 21.37 -1.33 -8.61
C ASN A 224 22.89 -1.48 -8.89
N THR A 225 23.68 -0.50 -8.46
CA THR A 225 25.13 -0.52 -8.59
C THR A 225 25.82 -1.14 -7.38
N ARG A 226 25.06 -1.62 -6.40
CA ARG A 226 25.65 -2.24 -5.20
C ARG A 226 26.21 -3.61 -5.55
N SER A 227 27.25 -4.01 -4.85
CA SER A 227 27.71 -5.40 -4.86
C SER A 227 26.77 -6.25 -4.00
N PHE A 228 26.80 -7.57 -4.20
CA PHE A 228 26.13 -8.52 -3.31
C PHE A 228 26.55 -8.31 -1.84
N SER A 229 27.85 -8.13 -1.59
CA SER A 229 28.38 -7.86 -0.25
C SER A 229 27.86 -6.55 0.34
N GLY A 230 27.72 -5.50 -0.46
CA GLY A 230 27.16 -4.23 -0.02
C GLY A 230 25.68 -4.33 0.35
N ALA A 231 24.90 -5.06 -0.45
CA ALA A 231 23.49 -5.35 -0.14
C ALA A 231 23.35 -6.23 1.13
N LEU A 232 24.22 -7.21 1.31
CA LEU A 232 24.24 -8.07 2.50
C LEU A 232 24.61 -7.28 3.76
N PHE A 233 25.62 -6.42 3.66
CA PHE A 233 26.02 -5.55 4.77
C PHE A 233 24.92 -4.58 5.18
N GLU A 234 24.23 -3.98 4.22
CA GLU A 234 23.05 -3.13 4.49
C GLU A 234 21.95 -3.91 5.20
N LEU A 235 21.67 -5.15 4.78
CA LEU A 235 20.67 -6.01 5.42
C LEU A 235 21.01 -6.26 6.90
N VAL A 236 22.27 -6.55 7.20
CA VAL A 236 22.78 -6.73 8.57
C VAL A 236 22.64 -5.42 9.36
N TRP A 237 23.05 -4.29 8.78
CA TRP A 237 22.96 -2.98 9.42
C TRP A 237 21.51 -2.60 9.77
N LEU A 238 20.58 -2.81 8.83
CA LEU A 238 19.16 -2.58 9.07
C LEU A 238 18.62 -3.47 10.18
N HIS A 239 19.06 -4.72 10.28
CA HIS A 239 18.67 -5.64 11.35
C HIS A 239 19.20 -5.19 12.70
N VAL A 240 20.49 -4.82 12.78
CA VAL A 240 21.13 -4.28 14.00
C VAL A 240 20.41 -3.04 14.51
N LEU A 241 19.88 -2.18 13.62
CA LEU A 241 19.07 -1.02 14.00
C LEU A 241 17.63 -1.40 14.41
N MET A 242 17.02 -2.35 13.70
CA MET A 242 15.63 -2.78 13.92
C MET A 242 15.46 -3.47 15.29
N VAL A 243 16.37 -4.39 15.63
CA VAL A 243 16.29 -5.23 16.84
C VAL A 243 16.15 -4.41 18.13
N PRO A 244 16.98 -3.40 18.44
CA PRO A 244 16.82 -2.59 19.64
C PRO A 244 15.57 -1.71 19.60
N CYS A 245 15.19 -1.20 18.42
CA CYS A 245 13.94 -0.43 18.27
C CYS A 245 12.73 -1.31 18.63
N LEU A 246 12.65 -2.50 18.03
CA LEU A 246 11.59 -3.45 18.32
C LEU A 246 11.66 -3.93 19.78
N GLY A 247 12.86 -4.13 20.31
CA GLY A 247 13.13 -4.47 21.70
C GLY A 247 12.48 -3.47 22.66
N PHE A 248 12.74 -2.18 22.45
CA PHE A 248 12.13 -1.10 23.23
C PHE A 248 10.60 -1.09 23.11
N LEU A 249 10.05 -1.27 21.91
CA LEU A 249 8.59 -1.31 21.72
C LEU A 249 7.95 -2.44 22.51
N LEU A 250 8.46 -3.66 22.38
CA LEU A 250 7.93 -4.83 23.09
C LEU A 250 8.16 -4.77 24.60
N TYR A 251 9.25 -4.12 25.04
CA TYR A 251 9.49 -3.87 26.45
C TYR A 251 8.50 -2.84 27.02
N SER A 252 8.08 -1.87 26.20
CA SER A 252 7.07 -0.88 26.58
C SER A 252 5.64 -1.42 26.56
N GLN A 253 5.41 -2.61 26.03
CA GLN A 253 4.09 -3.22 25.98
C GLN A 253 3.74 -3.89 27.31
N ASP A 254 2.56 -3.58 27.85
CA ASP A 254 1.96 -4.35 28.92
C ASP A 254 1.21 -5.54 28.32
N TRP A 255 1.59 -6.74 28.74
CA TRP A 255 1.05 -7.99 28.18
C TRP A 255 -0.30 -8.39 28.79
N THR A 256 -0.81 -7.62 29.76
CA THR A 256 -2.13 -7.84 30.35
C THR A 256 -3.25 -7.20 29.54
N ASP A 257 -3.02 -6.00 29.02
CA ASP A 257 -3.99 -5.21 28.27
C ASP A 257 -3.56 -4.94 26.80
N TYR A 258 -2.35 -5.35 26.43
CA TYR A 258 -1.72 -5.14 25.13
C TYR A 258 -1.52 -3.66 24.75
N HIS A 259 -1.55 -2.74 25.73
CA HIS A 259 -1.24 -1.32 25.53
C HIS A 259 0.25 -1.02 25.71
N PHE A 260 0.72 0.05 25.07
CA PHE A 260 2.11 0.48 25.14
C PHE A 260 2.26 1.66 26.11
N TYR A 261 3.12 1.49 27.11
CA TYR A 261 3.42 2.46 28.17
C TYR A 261 4.91 2.85 28.13
N PRO A 262 5.36 3.62 27.13
CA PRO A 262 6.77 3.94 26.94
C PRO A 262 7.38 4.72 28.12
N GLN A 263 6.58 5.52 28.83
CA GLN A 263 7.04 6.21 30.04
C GLN A 263 7.39 5.22 31.16
N ARG A 264 6.56 4.19 31.38
CA ARG A 264 6.79 3.14 32.39
C ARG A 264 8.07 2.36 32.05
N ALA A 265 8.29 2.07 30.77
CA ALA A 265 9.53 1.45 30.30
C ALA A 265 10.77 2.30 30.57
N LEU A 266 10.72 3.62 30.33
CA LEU A 266 11.84 4.49 30.67
C LEU A 266 12.12 4.53 32.17
N LEU A 267 11.06 4.61 33.00
CA LEU A 267 11.19 4.59 34.46
C LEU A 267 11.81 3.26 34.95
N SER A 268 11.40 2.12 34.39
CA SER A 268 11.96 0.82 34.76
C SER A 268 13.40 0.61 34.29
N MET A 269 13.84 1.33 33.26
CA MET A 269 15.25 1.42 32.85
C MET A 269 16.06 2.43 33.68
N GLY A 270 15.46 3.07 34.70
CA GLY A 270 16.14 3.98 35.62
C GLY A 270 16.21 5.45 35.15
N VAL A 271 15.48 5.83 34.09
CA VAL A 271 15.38 7.25 33.70
C VAL A 271 14.59 7.99 34.80
N PRO A 272 15.12 9.08 35.38
CA PRO A 272 14.44 9.80 36.45
C PRO A 272 13.14 10.42 35.96
N SER A 273 12.17 10.57 36.86
CA SER A 273 10.91 11.27 36.57
C SER A 273 11.15 12.78 36.47
N PHE A 274 10.74 13.39 35.36
CA PHE A 274 10.73 14.83 35.15
C PHE A 274 9.55 15.25 34.27
N ARG A 275 9.19 16.54 34.26
CA ARG A 275 7.98 17.06 33.60
C ARG A 275 7.91 16.74 32.09
N GLY A 276 9.05 16.58 31.42
CA GLY A 276 9.14 16.25 30.00
C GLY A 276 9.24 14.76 29.67
N LEU A 277 9.25 13.87 30.67
CA LEU A 277 9.49 12.45 30.46
C LEU A 277 8.44 11.80 29.55
N GLY A 278 7.16 12.19 29.67
CA GLY A 278 6.10 11.68 28.80
C GLY A 278 6.30 12.07 27.33
N LEU A 279 6.72 13.31 27.06
CA LEU A 279 7.02 13.78 25.70
C LEU A 279 8.23 13.05 25.12
N LEU A 280 9.30 12.89 25.91
CA LEU A 280 10.49 12.13 25.52
C LEU A 280 10.12 10.67 25.22
N ALA A 281 9.35 10.03 26.10
CA ALA A 281 8.91 8.65 25.94
C ALA A 281 8.04 8.47 24.69
N GLY A 282 7.09 9.37 24.44
CA GLY A 282 6.27 9.36 23.25
C GLY A 282 7.08 9.55 21.96
N CYS A 283 8.02 10.50 21.96
CA CYS A 283 8.92 10.73 20.83
C CYS A 283 9.80 9.49 20.56
N LEU A 284 10.42 8.93 21.59
CA LEU A 284 11.24 7.72 21.47
C LEU A 284 10.42 6.53 20.95
N HIS A 285 9.21 6.33 21.49
CA HIS A 285 8.30 5.31 21.00
C HIS A 285 7.98 5.51 19.52
N SER A 286 7.61 6.71 19.08
CA SER A 286 7.34 6.98 17.67
C SER A 286 8.56 6.77 16.78
N VAL A 287 9.76 7.20 17.21
CA VAL A 287 11.03 6.98 16.51
C VAL A 287 11.29 5.48 16.36
N CYS A 288 11.23 4.72 17.46
CA CYS A 288 11.45 3.28 17.44
C CYS A 288 10.43 2.55 16.55
N THR A 289 9.15 2.91 16.61
CA THR A 289 8.10 2.33 15.74
C THR A 289 8.38 2.61 14.27
N LEU A 290 8.67 3.86 13.91
CA LEU A 290 8.99 4.22 12.52
C LEU A 290 10.25 3.52 12.00
N PHE A 291 11.31 3.43 12.81
CA PHE A 291 12.51 2.70 12.44
C PHE A 291 12.26 1.20 12.31
N ALA A 292 11.54 0.58 13.26
CA ALA A 292 11.22 -0.84 13.20
C ALA A 292 10.48 -1.17 11.90
N ILE A 293 9.46 -0.39 11.54
CA ILE A 293 8.69 -0.57 10.29
C ILE A 293 9.57 -0.33 9.06
N ARG A 294 10.29 0.80 9.04
CA ARG A 294 11.16 1.17 7.91
C ARG A 294 12.20 0.09 7.65
N CYS A 295 12.91 -0.34 8.70
CA CYS A 295 13.90 -1.41 8.61
C CYS A 295 13.25 -2.74 8.21
N SER A 296 12.05 -3.06 8.69
CA SER A 296 11.33 -4.28 8.29
C SER A 296 11.06 -4.32 6.78
N PHE A 297 10.55 -3.22 6.21
CA PHE A 297 10.31 -3.11 4.77
C PHE A 297 11.61 -3.17 3.95
N GLU A 298 12.66 -2.48 4.41
CA GLU A 298 13.95 -2.48 3.72
C GLU A 298 14.66 -3.83 3.82
N ILE A 299 14.57 -4.56 4.94
CA ILE A 299 15.07 -5.93 5.06
C ILE A 299 14.31 -6.85 4.11
N PHE A 300 12.98 -6.75 4.06
CA PHE A 300 12.17 -7.55 3.14
C PHE A 300 12.59 -7.33 1.67
N HIS A 301 12.78 -6.07 1.26
CA HIS A 301 13.26 -5.74 -0.09
C HIS A 301 14.72 -6.11 -0.31
N GLY A 302 15.60 -5.89 0.67
CA GLY A 302 17.02 -6.27 0.64
C GLY A 302 17.17 -7.77 0.43
N THR A 303 16.39 -8.58 1.14
CA THR A 303 16.35 -10.04 0.96
C THR A 303 15.93 -10.41 -0.45
N ALA A 304 14.86 -9.82 -0.99
CA ALA A 304 14.45 -10.06 -2.38
C ALA A 304 15.59 -9.71 -3.36
N THR A 305 16.29 -8.59 -3.14
CA THR A 305 17.47 -8.17 -3.92
C THR A 305 18.56 -9.22 -3.88
N LEU A 306 18.93 -9.70 -2.69
CA LEU A 306 19.96 -10.73 -2.53
C LEU A 306 19.57 -12.01 -3.26
N MET A 307 18.31 -12.41 -3.19
CA MET A 307 17.81 -13.54 -3.97
C MET A 307 17.98 -13.30 -5.47
N THR A 308 17.79 -12.07 -5.98
CA THR A 308 18.04 -11.80 -7.40
C THR A 308 19.50 -11.97 -7.82
N TYR A 309 20.48 -11.63 -6.97
CA TYR A 309 21.89 -11.90 -7.29
C TYR A 309 22.18 -13.40 -7.42
N LEU A 310 21.43 -14.25 -6.71
CA LEU A 310 21.56 -15.70 -6.80
C LEU A 310 20.78 -16.26 -7.99
N LEU A 311 19.56 -15.77 -8.20
CA LEU A 311 18.66 -16.22 -9.27
C LEU A 311 19.14 -15.75 -10.65
N PHE A 312 19.74 -14.57 -10.77
CA PHE A 312 20.14 -13.98 -12.05
C PHE A 312 21.15 -14.85 -12.82
N PRO A 313 22.28 -15.31 -12.23
CA PRO A 313 23.19 -16.22 -12.91
C PRO A 313 22.54 -17.54 -13.30
N MET A 314 21.65 -18.08 -12.46
CA MET A 314 20.92 -19.31 -12.77
C MET A 314 19.95 -19.10 -13.94
N ALA A 315 19.18 -18.01 -13.94
CA ALA A 315 18.27 -17.66 -15.02
C ALA A 315 19.02 -17.46 -16.34
N LYS A 316 20.19 -16.80 -16.30
CA LYS A 316 21.06 -16.63 -17.47
C LYS A 316 21.58 -17.97 -18.00
N ARG A 317 21.96 -18.91 -17.12
CA ARG A 317 22.41 -20.26 -17.51
C ARG A 317 21.29 -21.09 -18.16
N ILE A 318 20.05 -20.89 -17.75
CA ILE A 318 18.86 -21.57 -18.30
C ILE A 318 18.42 -20.92 -19.63
N GLY A 319 19.06 -19.82 -20.06
CA GLY A 319 18.72 -19.13 -21.30
C GLY A 319 17.43 -18.30 -21.21
N LEU A 320 17.00 -17.92 -20.00
CA LEU A 320 15.85 -17.02 -19.85
C LEU A 320 16.15 -15.65 -20.49
N PRO A 321 15.17 -15.03 -21.18
CA PRO A 321 15.35 -13.71 -21.77
C PRO A 321 15.87 -12.70 -20.74
N SER A 322 16.90 -11.92 -21.11
CA SER A 322 17.48 -10.87 -20.27
C SER A 322 16.45 -9.84 -19.78
N LYS A 323 15.35 -9.67 -20.52
CA LYS A 323 14.22 -8.83 -20.09
C LYS A 323 13.56 -9.32 -18.80
N LEU A 324 13.49 -10.63 -18.55
CA LEU A 324 12.93 -11.17 -17.29
C LEU A 324 13.82 -10.88 -16.08
N THR A 325 15.12 -10.70 -16.30
CA THR A 325 16.06 -10.51 -15.20
C THR A 325 16.14 -9.05 -14.73
N GLU A 326 15.51 -8.11 -15.46
CA GLU A 326 15.40 -6.69 -15.13
C GLU A 326 14.19 -6.36 -14.22
N LEU A 327 13.42 -7.36 -13.79
CA LEU A 327 12.12 -7.19 -13.10
C LEU A 327 12.17 -6.66 -11.67
N PHE A 328 13.36 -6.48 -11.08
CA PHE A 328 13.52 -6.35 -9.64
C PHE A 328 14.16 -5.03 -9.23
N TRP A 329 13.52 -3.86 -9.44
CA TRP A 329 13.93 -2.65 -8.68
C TRP A 329 13.00 -1.43 -8.78
N HIS A 330 12.66 -0.89 -7.59
CA HIS A 330 12.38 0.52 -7.26
C HIS A 330 11.09 1.26 -7.69
N GLN A 331 10.62 2.16 -6.78
CA GLN A 331 9.41 3.03 -6.79
C GLN A 331 8.08 2.33 -7.12
N LYS A 332 7.68 1.44 -6.21
CA LYS A 332 6.61 0.44 -6.34
C LYS A 332 5.17 0.97 -6.51
N TYR A 333 4.86 2.18 -6.03
CA TYR A 333 3.46 2.65 -5.92
C TYR A 333 3.18 4.04 -6.49
N ARG A 334 4.22 4.77 -6.90
CA ARG A 334 4.08 6.16 -7.33
C ARG A 334 3.09 6.33 -8.48
N ARG A 335 3.12 5.42 -9.47
CA ARG A 335 2.26 5.50 -10.65
C ARG A 335 0.79 5.28 -10.30
N ALA A 336 0.49 4.26 -9.50
CA ALA A 336 -0.85 4.00 -9.02
C ALA A 336 -1.40 5.22 -8.27
N PHE A 337 -0.61 5.86 -7.40
CA PHE A 337 -1.04 7.04 -6.66
C PHE A 337 -1.27 8.26 -7.56
N VAL A 338 -0.36 8.53 -8.51
CA VAL A 338 -0.53 9.64 -9.45
C VAL A 338 -1.72 9.40 -10.36
N PHE A 339 -1.94 8.16 -10.81
CA PHE A 339 -3.04 7.83 -11.71
C PHE A 339 -4.39 7.86 -10.99
N CYS A 340 -4.51 7.19 -9.84
CA CYS A 340 -5.77 7.03 -9.12
C CYS A 340 -6.12 8.24 -8.26
N GLY A 341 -5.12 9.00 -7.79
CA GLY A 341 -5.33 10.16 -6.90
C GLY A 341 -4.95 11.48 -7.56
N GLY A 342 -3.70 11.61 -7.98
CA GLY A 342 -3.16 12.89 -8.43
C GLY A 342 -3.84 13.45 -9.69
N LYS A 343 -4.01 12.63 -10.74
CA LYS A 343 -4.63 13.05 -12.01
C LYS A 343 -6.10 13.43 -11.84
N PRO A 344 -6.95 12.63 -11.16
CA PRO A 344 -8.33 13.02 -10.88
C PRO A 344 -8.42 14.31 -10.07
N ALA A 345 -7.60 14.47 -9.03
CA ALA A 345 -7.62 15.68 -8.20
C ALA A 345 -7.18 16.94 -8.98
N MET A 346 -6.11 16.85 -9.78
CA MET A 346 -5.69 17.93 -10.68
C MET A 346 -6.78 18.28 -11.70
N TRP A 347 -7.44 17.26 -12.25
CA TRP A 347 -8.51 17.44 -13.21
C TRP A 347 -9.72 18.13 -12.59
N LEU A 348 -10.16 17.71 -11.40
CA LEU A 348 -11.26 18.34 -10.67
C LEU A 348 -10.94 19.80 -10.36
N ALA A 349 -9.74 20.08 -9.82
CA ALA A 349 -9.30 21.44 -9.55
C ALA A 349 -9.30 22.32 -10.82
N ARG A 350 -8.93 21.77 -11.97
CA ARG A 350 -9.00 22.49 -13.26
C ARG A 350 -10.43 22.80 -13.68
N VAL A 351 -11.34 21.83 -13.55
CA VAL A 351 -12.76 22.00 -13.90
C VAL A 351 -13.41 23.08 -13.02
N LEU A 352 -12.98 23.18 -11.76
CA LEU A 352 -13.43 24.21 -10.81
C LEU A 352 -12.72 25.57 -10.98
N GLY A 353 -11.95 25.78 -12.06
CA GLY A 353 -11.26 27.05 -12.33
C GLY A 353 -9.99 27.30 -11.51
N GLY A 354 -9.46 26.28 -10.83
CA GLY A 354 -8.24 26.39 -10.03
C GLY A 354 -7.00 26.71 -10.87
N SER A 355 -6.14 27.60 -10.36
CA SER A 355 -4.86 27.95 -10.99
C SER A 355 -3.91 26.76 -11.11
N SER A 356 -2.84 26.88 -11.91
CA SER A 356 -1.83 25.81 -12.04
C SER A 356 -1.21 25.40 -10.69
N LYS A 357 -0.99 26.37 -9.79
CA LYS A 357 -0.48 26.10 -8.43
C LYS A 357 -1.48 25.28 -7.60
N VAL A 358 -2.76 25.68 -7.64
CA VAL A 358 -3.85 24.97 -6.95
C VAL A 358 -4.02 23.55 -7.51
N GLN A 359 -4.01 23.39 -8.84
CA GLN A 359 -4.05 22.07 -9.47
C GLN A 359 -2.92 21.18 -8.96
N LYS A 360 -1.67 21.66 -8.95
CA LYS A 360 -0.52 20.90 -8.43
C LYS A 360 -0.70 20.52 -6.97
N ALA A 361 -1.14 21.45 -6.12
CA ALA A 361 -1.41 21.19 -4.70
C ALA A 361 -2.50 20.12 -4.52
N CYS A 362 -3.64 20.24 -5.21
CA CYS A 362 -4.69 19.21 -5.21
C CYS A 362 -4.18 17.85 -5.72
N GLY A 363 -3.29 17.85 -6.72
CA GLY A 363 -2.64 16.64 -7.20
C GLY A 363 -1.78 15.95 -6.14
N VAL A 364 -1.02 16.72 -5.35
CA VAL A 364 -0.24 16.21 -4.21
C VAL A 364 -1.18 15.65 -3.14
N VAL A 365 -2.22 16.39 -2.75
CA VAL A 365 -3.24 15.91 -1.80
C VAL A 365 -3.85 14.58 -2.27
N GLY A 366 -4.29 14.50 -3.53
CA GLY A 366 -4.88 13.28 -4.08
C GLY A 366 -3.93 12.07 -4.07
N VAL A 367 -2.64 12.27 -4.34
CA VAL A 367 -1.61 11.21 -4.23
C VAL A 367 -1.54 10.67 -2.80
N PHE A 368 -1.47 11.56 -1.81
CA PHE A 368 -1.38 11.18 -0.40
C PHE A 368 -2.70 10.63 0.17
N THR A 369 -3.86 11.05 -0.35
CA THR A 369 -5.15 10.42 -0.03
C THR A 369 -5.16 8.95 -0.43
N ILE A 370 -4.73 8.61 -1.65
CA ILE A 370 -4.66 7.21 -2.08
C ILE A 370 -3.57 6.45 -1.30
N SER A 371 -2.45 7.11 -0.96
CA SER A 371 -1.44 6.52 -0.08
C SER A 371 -2.01 6.21 1.31
N GLY A 372 -2.75 7.13 1.92
CA GLY A 372 -3.40 6.92 3.20
C GLY A 372 -4.40 5.78 3.14
N PHE A 373 -5.21 5.71 2.09
CA PHE A 373 -6.14 4.60 1.88
C PHE A 373 -5.41 3.26 1.74
N LEU A 374 -4.29 3.22 1.02
CA LEU A 374 -3.46 2.01 0.87
C LEU A 374 -2.96 1.48 2.22
N HIS A 375 -2.70 2.34 3.20
CA HIS A 375 -2.20 1.92 4.51
C HIS A 375 -3.34 1.61 5.49
N GLU A 376 -4.37 2.46 5.52
CA GLU A 376 -5.52 2.29 6.41
C GLU A 376 -6.35 1.05 6.07
N TYR A 377 -6.61 0.80 4.78
CA TYR A 377 -7.55 -0.23 4.39
C TYR A 377 -7.07 -1.65 4.74
N PRO A 378 -5.81 -2.05 4.45
CA PRO A 378 -5.25 -3.30 4.93
C PRO A 378 -5.15 -3.38 6.46
N MET A 379 -4.81 -2.28 7.13
CA MET A 379 -4.74 -2.23 8.61
C MET A 379 -6.10 -2.49 9.22
N TYR A 380 -7.12 -1.80 8.74
CA TYR A 380 -8.48 -1.96 9.18
C TYR A 380 -8.95 -3.41 8.98
N ALA A 381 -8.77 -3.98 7.79
CA ALA A 381 -9.10 -5.38 7.53
C ALA A 381 -8.33 -6.35 8.44
N PHE A 382 -7.04 -6.06 8.67
CA PHE A 382 -6.17 -6.83 9.55
C PHE A 382 -6.60 -6.78 11.01
N GLN A 383 -7.15 -5.66 11.49
CA GLN A 383 -7.53 -5.44 12.88
C GLN A 383 -8.99 -5.78 13.18
N GLN A 384 -9.77 -6.22 12.19
CA GLN A 384 -11.19 -6.53 12.41
C GLN A 384 -11.38 -7.64 13.46
N GLU A 385 -12.19 -7.37 14.46
CA GLU A 385 -12.68 -8.40 15.37
C GLU A 385 -13.61 -9.36 14.60
N PRO A 386 -13.65 -10.65 14.98
CA PRO A 386 -14.67 -11.56 14.47
C PRO A 386 -16.06 -10.99 14.82
N HIS A 387 -16.83 -10.58 13.81
CA HIS A 387 -18.17 -10.05 14.01
C HIS A 387 -19.12 -10.58 12.94
N PRO A 388 -20.34 -11.03 13.31
CA PRO A 388 -21.32 -11.55 12.35
C PRO A 388 -21.81 -10.51 11.34
N TYR A 389 -21.60 -9.22 11.62
CA TYR A 389 -21.99 -8.11 10.74
C TYR A 389 -20.81 -7.15 10.49
N PRO A 390 -20.06 -7.26 9.38
CA PRO A 390 -18.88 -6.43 9.11
C PRO A 390 -19.19 -4.97 8.70
N ARG A 391 -20.39 -4.45 8.98
CA ARG A 391 -20.91 -3.21 8.36
C ARG A 391 -20.34 -1.90 8.94
N LYS A 392 -19.56 -1.93 10.03
CA LYS A 392 -18.95 -0.71 10.61
C LYS A 392 -17.57 -0.47 10.01
N LEU A 393 -17.52 0.27 8.91
CA LEU A 393 -16.31 0.54 8.11
C LEU A 393 -15.16 1.17 8.91
N PHE A 394 -15.45 1.88 10.01
CA PHE A 394 -14.46 2.36 10.97
C PHE A 394 -15.09 2.37 12.37
N LYS A 395 -14.49 1.65 13.34
CA LYS A 395 -14.85 1.79 14.77
C LYS A 395 -14.05 2.92 15.45
N THR A 396 -12.96 3.35 14.81
CA THR A 396 -11.97 4.28 15.37
C THR A 396 -11.54 5.28 14.31
N LEU A 397 -10.94 6.39 14.75
CA LEU A 397 -10.33 7.37 13.85
C LEU A 397 -9.30 6.68 12.94
N PRO A 398 -9.36 6.88 11.61
CA PRO A 398 -8.44 6.26 10.65
C PRO A 398 -7.09 6.98 10.67
N ALA A 399 -6.30 6.67 11.69
CA ALA A 399 -5.15 7.48 12.07
C ALA A 399 -3.97 7.24 11.11
N SER A 400 -3.83 6.03 10.57
CA SER A 400 -2.92 5.72 9.46
C SER A 400 -3.28 6.54 8.23
N PHE A 401 -4.55 6.59 7.84
CA PHE A 401 -5.00 7.45 6.73
C PHE A 401 -4.60 8.90 6.97
N LEU A 402 -4.92 9.44 8.16
CA LEU A 402 -4.63 10.83 8.51
C LEU A 402 -3.14 11.12 8.50
N PHE A 403 -2.30 10.22 9.02
CA PHE A 403 -0.85 10.36 8.99
C PHE A 403 -0.34 10.62 7.57
N PHE A 404 -0.70 9.75 6.61
CA PHE A 404 -0.27 9.89 5.21
C PHE A 404 -0.92 11.08 4.52
N PHE A 405 -2.21 11.33 4.77
CA PHE A 405 -2.92 12.47 4.21
C PHE A 405 -2.27 13.80 4.63
N VAL A 406 -1.94 13.96 5.92
CA VAL A 406 -1.31 15.17 6.48
C VAL A 406 0.08 15.43 5.89
N GLN A 407 0.82 14.39 5.45
CA GLN A 407 2.11 14.57 4.75
C GLN A 407 1.99 15.43 3.48
N SER A 408 0.82 15.46 2.82
CA SER A 408 0.61 16.35 1.68
C SER A 408 0.74 17.83 2.04
N PHE A 409 0.27 18.22 3.22
CA PHE A 409 0.41 19.59 3.72
C PHE A 409 1.87 19.88 4.07
N GLY A 410 2.57 18.91 4.67
CA GLY A 410 4.01 19.01 4.92
C GLY A 410 4.78 19.39 3.64
N VAL A 411 4.52 18.67 2.54
CA VAL A 411 5.12 18.92 1.22
C VAL A 411 4.67 20.25 0.61
N ILE A 412 3.39 20.62 0.73
CA ILE A 412 2.88 21.90 0.20
C ILE A 412 3.48 23.10 0.94
N LEU A 413 3.78 22.95 2.24
CA LEU A 413 4.36 23.99 3.08
C LEU A 413 5.88 24.10 2.96
N GLU A 414 6.57 23.10 2.40
CA GLU A 414 8.04 23.09 2.21
C GLU A 414 8.57 24.39 1.60
N PRO A 415 8.03 24.93 0.48
CA PRO A 415 8.54 26.15 -0.12
C PRO A 415 8.33 27.40 0.74
N LEU A 416 7.40 27.36 1.69
CA LEU A 416 7.11 28.46 2.60
C LEU A 416 8.00 28.42 3.84
N ILE A 417 8.32 27.24 4.36
CA ILE A 417 9.01 27.10 5.65
C ILE A 417 10.52 26.91 5.49
N ILE A 418 10.96 26.09 4.52
CA ILE A 418 12.38 25.75 4.33
C ILE A 418 13.29 26.99 4.16
N PRO A 419 12.90 28.06 3.43
CA PRO A 419 13.74 29.24 3.28
C PRO A 419 14.14 29.90 4.62
N TYR A 420 13.36 29.69 5.68
CA TYR A 420 13.60 30.26 7.01
C TYR A 420 14.43 29.35 7.93
N ILE A 421 14.74 28.11 7.52
CA ILE A 421 15.54 27.17 8.33
C ILE A 421 17.02 27.30 7.95
N PRO A 422 17.92 27.70 8.87
CA PRO A 422 19.34 27.83 8.56
C PRO A 422 19.93 26.51 8.06
N LYS A 423 20.73 26.59 6.99
CA LYS A 423 21.38 25.40 6.41
C LYS A 423 22.35 24.73 7.38
N GLN A 424 22.98 25.50 8.28
CA GLN A 424 23.95 24.95 9.24
C GLN A 424 23.34 23.94 10.22
N ILE A 425 22.06 24.13 10.59
CA ILE A 425 21.39 23.22 11.52
C ILE A 425 20.77 21.99 10.82
N GLY A 426 20.73 21.96 9.48
CA GLY A 426 20.22 20.84 8.69
C GLY A 426 19.21 21.21 7.60
N GLY A 427 18.76 22.47 7.56
CA GLY A 427 17.91 23.01 6.49
C GLY A 427 16.64 22.17 6.26
N PRO A 428 16.36 21.72 5.01
CA PRO A 428 15.19 20.91 4.68
C PRO A 428 14.99 19.66 5.55
N LYS A 429 16.09 19.03 5.99
CA LYS A 429 16.04 17.77 6.76
C LYS A 429 15.37 17.97 8.12
N ILE A 430 15.59 19.12 8.77
CA ILE A 430 14.94 19.42 10.05
C ILE A 430 13.44 19.51 9.84
N TRP A 431 12.97 20.26 8.83
CA TRP A 431 11.54 20.36 8.53
C TRP A 431 10.93 18.98 8.35
N THR A 432 11.53 18.15 7.49
CA THR A 432 11.04 16.80 7.23
C THR A 432 10.99 15.95 8.50
N VAL A 433 12.07 15.91 9.29
CA VAL A 433 12.12 15.11 10.53
C VAL A 433 11.14 15.63 11.57
N SER A 434 11.08 16.95 11.79
CA SER A 434 10.16 17.56 12.75
C SER A 434 8.70 17.34 12.38
N PHE A 435 8.34 17.52 11.10
CA PHE A 435 6.98 17.30 10.63
C PHE A 435 6.58 15.81 10.71
N LEU A 436 7.51 14.92 10.37
CA LEU A 436 7.31 13.48 10.49
C LEU A 436 7.09 13.07 11.94
N LEU A 437 7.94 13.55 12.87
CA LEU A 437 7.81 13.24 14.30
C LEU A 437 6.55 13.84 14.92
N LEU A 438 6.15 15.04 14.51
CA LEU A 438 4.92 15.68 14.96
C LEU A 438 3.68 14.86 14.59
N THR A 439 3.69 14.24 13.41
CA THR A 439 2.55 13.48 12.88
C THR A 439 2.65 11.99 13.17
N ALA A 440 3.84 11.48 13.54
CA ALA A 440 4.10 10.07 13.80
C ALA A 440 3.11 9.41 14.77
N PRO A 441 2.65 10.05 15.88
CA PRO A 441 1.69 9.44 16.80
C PRO A 441 0.40 8.95 16.14
N LEU A 442 -0.04 9.59 15.04
CA LEU A 442 -1.21 9.15 14.26
C LEU A 442 -1.00 7.74 13.71
N PHE A 443 0.19 7.46 13.18
CA PHE A 443 0.51 6.14 12.59
C PHE A 443 0.96 5.14 13.65
N THR A 444 1.85 5.56 14.55
CA THR A 444 2.42 4.65 15.55
C THR A 444 1.39 4.22 16.57
N GLY A 445 0.45 5.09 16.92
CA GLY A 445 -0.67 4.75 17.78
C GLY A 445 -1.52 3.60 17.22
N GLU A 446 -1.82 3.62 15.92
CA GLU A 446 -2.65 2.58 15.28
C GLU A 446 -1.93 1.24 15.14
N LEU A 447 -0.63 1.26 14.84
CA LEU A 447 0.18 0.04 14.71
C LEU A 447 0.46 -0.66 16.04
N CYS A 448 0.35 0.09 17.14
CA CYS A 448 0.55 -0.37 18.51
C CYS A 448 -0.77 -0.60 19.27
N ARG A 449 -1.94 -0.56 18.60
CA ARG A 449 -3.21 -0.93 19.26
C ARG A 449 -3.26 -2.43 19.60
N PRO A 450 -4.11 -2.87 20.54
CA PRO A 450 -4.47 -4.28 20.68
C PRO A 450 -4.86 -4.90 19.32
N ALA A 451 -4.43 -6.13 19.06
CA ALA A 451 -4.55 -6.83 17.76
C ALA A 451 -3.90 -6.15 16.53
N ALA A 452 -3.13 -5.07 16.69
CA ALA A 452 -2.41 -4.43 15.59
C ALA A 452 -1.08 -5.13 15.22
N LEU A 453 -0.39 -4.58 14.22
CA LEU A 453 0.82 -5.15 13.63
C LEU A 453 1.91 -5.45 14.67
N MET A 454 2.13 -4.57 15.65
CA MET A 454 3.24 -4.76 16.60
C MET A 454 3.02 -5.91 17.59
N ASN A 455 1.77 -6.34 17.79
CA ASN A 455 1.43 -7.42 18.73
C ASN A 455 1.69 -8.82 18.16
N GLN A 456 2.03 -8.89 16.88
CA GLN A 456 2.35 -10.13 16.18
C GLN A 456 3.79 -10.59 16.45
N PHE A 457 4.63 -9.70 16.98
CA PHE A 457 6.00 -10.05 17.33
C PHE A 457 6.01 -10.90 18.61
N PRO A 458 6.85 -11.95 18.67
CA PRO A 458 6.97 -12.77 19.86
C PRO A 458 7.52 -11.93 21.02
N ARG A 459 7.16 -12.32 22.25
CA ARG A 459 7.64 -11.66 23.47
C ARG A 459 9.16 -11.71 23.52
N LEU A 460 9.80 -10.74 24.18
CA LEU A 460 11.25 -10.70 24.32
C LEU A 460 11.83 -11.97 24.95
N GLN A 461 11.10 -12.60 25.88
CA GLN A 461 11.52 -13.84 26.53
C GLN A 461 11.50 -15.06 25.59
N GLN A 462 10.78 -14.96 24.46
CA GLN A 462 10.71 -15.99 23.44
C GLN A 462 11.78 -15.80 22.36
N TRP A 463 12.55 -14.73 22.41
CA TRP A 463 13.61 -14.47 21.43
C TRP A 463 14.79 -15.39 21.67
N THR A 464 15.28 -15.98 20.60
CA THR A 464 16.48 -16.81 20.57
C THR A 464 17.66 -16.02 19.99
N TRP A 465 18.88 -16.54 20.17
CA TRP A 465 20.07 -15.97 19.51
C TRP A 465 19.91 -15.85 18.00
N ALA A 466 19.18 -16.75 17.37
CA ALA A 466 18.94 -16.69 15.95
C ALA A 466 18.02 -15.52 15.56
N ASP A 467 17.07 -15.12 16.41
CA ASP A 467 16.20 -13.96 16.15
C ASP A 467 16.97 -12.63 16.23
N LEU A 468 18.06 -12.60 17.01
CA LEU A 468 18.98 -11.47 17.16
C LEU A 468 20.05 -11.41 16.06
N LEU A 469 20.47 -12.56 15.52
CA LEU A 469 21.60 -12.67 14.61
C LEU A 469 21.22 -12.84 13.14
N ILE A 470 20.04 -13.38 12.83
CA ILE A 470 19.61 -13.68 11.46
C ILE A 470 18.66 -12.58 10.96
N PRO A 471 19.11 -11.73 10.01
CA PRO A 471 18.26 -10.69 9.46
C PRO A 471 16.97 -11.24 8.87
N GLY A 472 15.85 -10.60 9.22
CA GLY A 472 14.53 -10.95 8.72
C GLY A 472 13.88 -12.17 9.38
N ARG A 473 14.55 -12.90 10.29
CA ARG A 473 13.91 -14.02 11.01
C ARG A 473 12.71 -13.58 11.85
N LEU A 474 12.81 -12.43 12.53
CA LEU A 474 11.68 -11.83 13.23
C LEU A 474 10.54 -11.41 12.28
N LEU A 475 10.82 -11.31 10.98
CA LEU A 475 9.86 -10.90 9.94
C LEU A 475 9.22 -12.10 9.22
N THR A 476 9.76 -13.33 9.35
CA THR A 476 9.28 -14.47 8.56
C THR A 476 7.83 -14.82 8.88
N LYS A 477 7.38 -14.63 10.12
CA LYS A 477 5.96 -14.80 10.52
C LYS A 477 4.99 -13.85 9.80
N TYR A 478 5.47 -12.73 9.25
CA TYR A 478 4.64 -11.76 8.53
C TYR A 478 4.61 -11.99 7.03
N VAL A 479 5.61 -12.71 6.52
CA VAL A 479 5.86 -12.87 5.08
C VAL A 479 5.28 -14.18 4.55
N PHE A 480 5.22 -15.22 5.37
CA PHE A 480 4.90 -16.58 4.94
C PHE A 480 3.61 -17.11 5.55
#